data_AF-A0A959QUT4-F1
#
_entry.id   AF-A0A959QUT4-F1
#
_cell.length_a   1.000
_cell.length_b   1.000
_cell.length_c   1.000
_cell.angle_alpha   90.00
_cell.angle_beta   90.00
_cell.angle_gamma   90.00
#
_symmetry.space_group_name_H-M   'P 1'
#
loop_
_entity.id
_entity.type
_entity.pdbx_description
1 polymer ?
#
loop_
_entity_poly.entity_id
_entity_poly.type
_entity_poly.pdbx_seq_one_letter_code
_entity_poly.pdbx_strand_id
1 'polypeptide(L)'
;DISLFEMLAAYTMFPTGGTHVEPIFITKIEDKNGAVLKSFVPTQREMINKYTAFKMVRMMQGVVENGTAKRIRYRYKIEGEMAGKTGTTNEQADAWFIGYTPQIMGGVWVGCDDRYLRFGSERLGQGASAALPVWAYFIQKLYADKSLHINKDAKFEPPEDFNDCEVLVDPTTMGNGWLNDGRAGDGGEPLEAVPDSEWQ
;
A
#
# COMPACT_ATOMS: atom_id res chain seq x y z
N ASP A 1 14.79 -12.53 -2.72
CA ASP A 1 14.15 -12.17 -1.45
C ASP A 1 14.13 -10.66 -1.31
N ILE A 2 13.01 -10.10 -0.85
CA ILE A 2 12.83 -8.66 -0.59
C ILE A 2 12.51 -8.50 0.88
N SER A 3 13.16 -7.54 1.54
CA SER A 3 12.90 -7.28 2.95
C SER A 3 11.53 -6.61 3.13
N LEU A 4 10.93 -6.79 4.31
CA LEU A 4 9.71 -6.07 4.67
C LEU A 4 9.91 -4.54 4.61
N PHE A 5 11.14 -4.08 4.90
CA PHE A 5 11.52 -2.68 4.85
C PHE A 5 11.46 -2.11 3.42
N GLU A 6 12.07 -2.79 2.46
CA GLU A 6 12.03 -2.39 1.04
C GLU A 6 10.61 -2.46 0.48
N MET A 7 9.83 -3.47 0.88
CA MET A 7 8.44 -3.58 0.47
C MET A 7 7.61 -2.42 1.01
N LEU A 8 7.79 -2.02 2.27
CA LEU A 8 7.10 -0.86 2.83
C LEU A 8 7.52 0.44 2.13
N ALA A 9 8.81 0.60 1.84
CA ALA A 9 9.33 1.74 1.09
C ALA A 9 8.61 1.85 -0.27
N ALA A 10 8.48 0.75 -1.02
CA ALA A 10 7.76 0.74 -2.30
C ALA A 10 6.28 1.15 -2.17
N TYR A 11 5.60 0.74 -1.10
CA TYR A 11 4.20 1.10 -0.87
C TYR A 11 3.99 2.57 -0.50
N THR A 12 5.02 3.28 -0.02
CA THR A 12 4.90 4.70 0.39
C THR A 12 4.33 5.58 -0.71
N MET A 13 4.59 5.26 -1.99
CA MET A 13 4.11 6.05 -3.13
C MET A 13 2.59 6.14 -3.22
N PHE A 14 1.82 5.19 -2.68
CA PHE A 14 0.36 5.23 -2.79
C PHE A 14 -0.28 6.30 -1.90
N PRO A 15 -0.09 6.30 -0.57
CA PRO A 15 -0.70 7.32 0.29
C PRO A 15 -0.10 8.72 0.12
N THR A 16 1.12 8.85 -0.43
CA THR A 16 1.79 10.16 -0.63
C THR A 16 1.45 10.82 -1.97
N GLY A 17 0.50 10.27 -2.74
CA GLY A 17 0.13 10.83 -4.05
C GLY A 17 1.16 10.56 -5.14
N GLY A 18 1.94 9.50 -5.04
CA GLY A 18 2.84 9.01 -6.08
C GLY A 18 4.32 9.18 -5.78
N THR A 19 4.67 9.73 -4.62
CA THR A 19 6.06 9.97 -4.22
C THR A 19 6.59 8.84 -3.35
N HIS A 20 7.58 8.11 -3.85
CA HIS A 20 8.34 7.17 -3.03
C HIS A 20 9.20 7.93 -2.02
N VAL A 21 9.03 7.60 -0.74
CA VAL A 21 9.81 8.17 0.36
C VAL A 21 10.65 7.06 0.97
N GLU A 22 11.97 7.22 0.92
CA GLU A 22 12.89 6.26 1.54
C GLU A 22 12.80 6.36 3.06
N PRO A 23 12.44 5.28 3.78
CA PRO A 23 12.33 5.34 5.23
C PRO A 23 13.71 5.54 5.88
N ILE A 24 13.78 6.36 6.93
CA ILE A 24 15.00 6.59 7.70
C ILE A 24 14.75 6.32 9.18
N PHE A 25 15.77 5.80 9.87
CA PHE A 25 15.69 5.51 11.31
C PHE A 25 16.20 6.64 12.20
N ILE A 26 17.14 7.44 11.69
CA ILE A 26 17.81 8.50 12.44
C ILE A 26 17.52 9.81 11.73
N THR A 27 16.91 10.76 12.44
CA THR A 27 16.61 12.10 11.92
C THR A 27 17.71 13.11 12.29
N LYS A 28 18.35 12.94 13.45
CA LYS A 28 19.31 13.90 13.99
C LYS A 28 20.31 13.24 14.94
N ILE A 29 21.54 13.73 14.95
CA ILE A 29 22.59 13.40 15.92
C ILE A 29 23.03 14.70 16.58
N GLU A 30 22.99 14.75 17.91
CA GLU A 30 23.36 15.91 18.72
C GLU A 30 24.48 15.56 19.71
N ASP A 31 25.27 16.56 20.09
CA ASP A 31 26.21 16.43 21.21
C ASP A 31 25.51 16.60 22.57
N LYS A 32 26.25 16.40 23.66
CA LYS A 32 25.74 16.55 25.04
C LYS A 32 25.22 17.96 25.37
N ASN A 33 25.59 18.97 24.58
CA ASN A 33 25.19 20.36 24.78
C ASN A 33 23.99 20.73 23.87
N GLY A 34 23.46 19.79 23.09
CA GLY A 34 22.36 20.01 22.14
C GLY A 34 22.79 20.58 20.79
N ALA A 35 24.11 20.64 20.50
CA ALA A 35 24.59 21.09 19.20
C ALA A 35 24.39 20.00 18.15
N VAL A 36 23.79 20.37 17.01
CA VAL A 36 23.47 19.45 15.93
C VAL A 36 24.74 19.06 15.16
N LEU A 37 25.12 17.80 15.24
CA LEU A 37 26.26 17.26 14.50
C LEU A 37 25.85 16.81 13.10
N LYS A 38 24.65 16.22 12.98
CA LYS A 38 24.12 15.76 11.70
C LYS A 38 22.60 15.76 11.70
N SER A 39 22.00 16.13 10.57
CA SER A 39 20.57 16.02 10.30
C SER A 39 20.38 15.17 9.05
N PHE A 40 19.34 14.35 9.03
CA PHE A 40 18.99 13.47 7.93
C PHE A 40 17.56 13.79 7.49
N VAL A 41 17.38 13.89 6.18
CA VAL A 41 16.09 14.12 5.53
C VAL A 41 15.88 12.95 4.57
N PRO A 42 14.69 12.32 4.56
CA PRO A 42 14.43 11.19 3.68
C PRO A 42 14.48 11.62 2.21
N THR A 43 15.08 10.78 1.37
CA THR A 43 15.07 10.96 -0.08
C THR A 43 13.66 10.75 -0.60
N GLN A 44 13.20 11.64 -1.48
CA GLN A 44 11.89 11.56 -2.12
C GLN A 44 12.04 11.51 -3.63
N ARG A 45 11.30 10.62 -4.28
CA ARG A 45 11.26 10.49 -5.74
C ARG A 45 9.83 10.31 -6.22
N GLU A 46 9.39 11.14 -7.16
CA GLU A 46 8.10 10.94 -7.82
C GLU A 46 8.17 9.70 -8.73
N MET A 47 7.27 8.75 -8.51
CA MET A 47 7.24 7.46 -9.22
C MET A 47 6.05 7.36 -10.18
N ILE A 48 4.89 7.82 -9.72
CA ILE A 48 3.64 7.79 -10.47
C ILE A 48 2.88 9.09 -10.26
N ASN A 49 1.97 9.43 -11.16
CA ASN A 49 1.15 10.61 -11.01
C ASN A 49 0.12 10.45 -9.87
N LYS A 50 -0.34 11.58 -9.32
CA LYS A 50 -1.31 11.64 -8.22
C LYS A 50 -2.64 10.93 -8.50
N TYR A 51 -3.13 10.99 -9.74
CA TYR A 51 -4.38 10.33 -10.14
C TYR A 51 -4.25 8.80 -10.08
N THR A 52 -3.19 8.24 -10.64
CA THR A 52 -2.89 6.81 -10.60
C THR A 52 -2.67 6.34 -9.16
N ALA A 53 -1.89 7.10 -8.37
CA ALA A 53 -1.68 6.78 -6.96
C ALA A 53 -3.00 6.71 -6.18
N PHE A 54 -3.86 7.72 -6.34
CA PHE A 54 -5.15 7.76 -5.65
C PHE A 54 -6.10 6.66 -6.13
N LYS A 55 -6.15 6.34 -7.44
CA LYS A 55 -6.88 5.17 -7.96
C LYS A 55 -6.40 3.87 -7.30
N MET A 56 -5.09 3.69 -7.16
CA MET A 56 -4.52 2.53 -6.46
C MET A 56 -4.96 2.47 -4.99
N VAL A 57 -4.97 3.60 -4.29
CA VAL A 57 -5.50 3.69 -2.92
C VAL A 57 -6.96 3.25 -2.87
N ARG A 58 -7.82 3.75 -3.77
CA ARG A 58 -9.24 3.38 -3.85
C ARG A 58 -9.43 1.88 -4.08
N MET A 59 -8.66 1.29 -5.00
CA MET A 59 -8.67 -0.16 -5.22
C MET A 59 -8.26 -0.95 -3.97
N MET A 60 -7.23 -0.49 -3.25
CA MET A 60 -6.77 -1.13 -2.02
C MET A 60 -7.71 -0.89 -0.82
N GLN A 61 -8.47 0.20 -0.79
CA GLN A 61 -9.59 0.37 0.14
C GLN A 61 -10.66 -0.72 -0.10
N GLY A 62 -10.92 -1.07 -1.37
CA GLY A 62 -11.82 -2.17 -1.74
C GLY A 62 -11.44 -3.53 -1.11
N VAL A 63 -10.14 -3.79 -0.94
CA VAL A 63 -9.64 -5.00 -0.26
C VAL A 63 -10.03 -5.03 1.22
N VAL A 64 -10.05 -3.87 1.88
CA VAL A 64 -10.43 -3.70 3.27
C VAL A 64 -11.94 -3.68 3.45
N GLU A 65 -12.69 -3.04 2.55
CA GLU A 65 -14.15 -2.96 2.69
C GLU A 65 -14.83 -4.28 2.33
N ASN A 66 -14.48 -4.86 1.19
CA ASN A 66 -15.20 -5.98 0.59
C ASN A 66 -14.32 -7.21 0.32
N GLY A 67 -13.01 -7.04 0.32
CA GLY A 67 -12.06 -8.09 -0.07
C GLY A 67 -11.55 -8.97 1.08
N THR A 68 -10.34 -9.47 0.90
CA THR A 68 -9.69 -10.43 1.80
C THR A 68 -9.37 -9.83 3.17
N ALA A 69 -9.24 -8.51 3.27
CA ALA A 69 -8.93 -7.81 4.51
C ALA A 69 -10.17 -7.33 5.29
N LYS A 70 -11.39 -7.68 4.83
CA LYS A 70 -12.67 -7.27 5.47
C LYS A 70 -12.81 -7.60 6.95
N ARG A 71 -12.00 -8.53 7.46
CA ARG A 71 -11.85 -8.83 8.90
C ARG A 71 -11.55 -7.59 9.73
N ILE A 72 -10.83 -6.60 9.17
CA ILE A 72 -10.54 -5.34 9.84
C ILE A 72 -11.82 -4.63 10.28
N ARG A 73 -12.82 -4.56 9.39
CA ARG A 73 -14.13 -3.96 9.69
C ARG A 73 -14.95 -4.84 10.63
N TYR A 74 -15.31 -6.05 10.22
CA TYR A 74 -16.34 -6.81 10.94
C TYR A 74 -15.85 -7.44 12.26
N ARG A 75 -14.57 -7.79 12.37
CA ARG A 75 -14.00 -8.48 13.55
C ARG A 75 -13.25 -7.52 14.47
N TYR A 76 -12.37 -6.70 13.91
CA TYR A 76 -11.54 -5.79 14.71
C TYR A 76 -12.18 -4.41 14.93
N LYS A 77 -13.30 -4.11 14.24
CA LYS A 77 -14.07 -2.86 14.43
C LYS A 77 -13.20 -1.61 14.30
N ILE A 78 -12.20 -1.66 13.43
CA ILE A 78 -11.38 -0.49 13.12
C ILE A 78 -12.14 0.28 12.05
N GLU A 79 -12.46 1.53 12.35
CA GLU A 79 -13.16 2.48 11.47
C GLU A 79 -12.14 3.43 10.81
N GLY A 80 -12.61 4.35 9.97
CA GLY A 80 -11.76 5.34 9.28
C GLY A 80 -11.15 4.82 7.98
N GLU A 81 -10.55 5.71 7.18
CA GLU A 81 -10.00 5.33 5.88
C GLU A 81 -8.70 4.54 6.02
N MET A 82 -8.66 3.37 5.38
CA MET A 82 -7.46 2.56 5.30
C MET A 82 -7.49 1.70 4.05
N ALA A 83 -6.31 1.38 3.56
CA ALA A 83 -6.08 0.58 2.38
C ALA A 83 -5.05 -0.49 2.73
N GLY A 84 -5.07 -1.59 2.00
CA GLY A 84 -4.06 -2.62 2.21
C GLY A 84 -4.17 -3.78 1.25
N LYS A 85 -3.20 -4.68 1.36
CA LYS A 85 -3.13 -5.88 0.55
C LYS A 85 -2.66 -7.07 1.36
N THR A 86 -3.33 -8.20 1.15
CA THR A 86 -2.89 -9.51 1.65
C THR A 86 -1.97 -10.17 0.61
N GLY A 87 -0.83 -10.70 1.07
CA GLY A 87 0.03 -11.61 0.32
C GLY A 87 0.06 -12.98 1.00
N THR A 88 0.08 -14.04 0.21
CA THR A 88 0.29 -15.42 0.68
C THR A 88 1.25 -16.06 -0.32
N THR A 89 2.41 -16.55 0.12
CA THR A 89 3.31 -17.29 -0.78
C THR A 89 2.78 -18.69 -1.05
N ASN A 90 3.24 -19.30 -2.15
CA ASN A 90 2.87 -20.67 -2.51
C ASN A 90 3.14 -21.63 -1.34
N GLU A 91 2.28 -22.62 -1.18
CA GLU A 91 2.37 -23.63 -0.11
C GLU A 91 2.27 -23.07 1.32
N GLN A 92 1.77 -21.83 1.46
CA GLN A 92 1.53 -21.18 2.75
C GLN A 92 2.77 -21.14 3.65
N ALA A 93 3.95 -20.91 3.08
CA ALA A 93 5.17 -20.71 3.86
C ALA A 93 5.18 -19.32 4.53
N ASP A 94 4.65 -18.30 3.84
CA ASP A 94 4.66 -16.91 4.28
C ASP A 94 3.30 -16.24 4.14
N ALA A 95 2.92 -15.53 5.19
CA ALA A 95 1.77 -14.66 5.25
C ALA A 95 2.23 -13.21 5.35
N TRP A 96 1.74 -12.36 4.44
CA TRP A 96 2.03 -10.94 4.43
C TRP A 96 0.74 -10.13 4.52
N PHE A 97 0.80 -9.03 5.26
CA PHE A 97 -0.20 -7.99 5.18
C PHE A 97 0.48 -6.63 5.24
N ILE A 98 0.23 -5.79 4.24
CA ILE A 98 0.62 -4.39 4.24
C ILE A 98 -0.65 -3.58 4.30
N GLY A 99 -0.77 -2.76 5.32
CA GLY A 99 -1.90 -1.88 5.54
C GLY A 99 -1.42 -0.49 5.85
N TYR A 100 -2.18 0.49 5.39
CA TYR A 100 -1.89 1.89 5.66
C TYR A 100 -3.17 2.72 5.78
N THR A 101 -3.05 3.76 6.57
CA THR A 101 -3.98 4.86 6.74
C THR A 101 -3.34 6.11 6.11
N PRO A 102 -4.02 7.26 6.02
CA PRO A 102 -3.40 8.48 5.51
C PRO A 102 -2.15 8.91 6.29
N GLN A 103 -2.00 8.48 7.55
CA GLN A 103 -0.91 8.93 8.41
C GLN A 103 0.11 7.83 8.75
N ILE A 104 -0.25 6.55 8.63
CA ILE A 104 0.53 5.44 9.16
C ILE A 104 0.52 4.28 8.19
N MET A 105 1.69 3.74 7.89
CA MET A 105 1.88 2.53 7.11
C MET A 105 2.55 1.47 7.97
N GLY A 106 2.10 0.23 7.84
CA GLY A 106 2.66 -0.91 8.53
C GLY A 106 2.60 -2.16 7.69
N GLY A 107 3.63 -2.99 7.81
CA GLY A 107 3.70 -4.29 7.18
C GLY A 107 3.94 -5.36 8.21
N VAL A 108 3.35 -6.52 8.00
CA VAL A 108 3.54 -7.70 8.85
C VAL A 108 3.86 -8.86 7.95
N TRP A 109 4.96 -9.54 8.27
CA TRP A 109 5.28 -10.87 7.77
C TRP A 109 5.16 -11.87 8.91
N VAL A 110 4.58 -13.02 8.62
CA VAL A 110 4.58 -14.18 9.50
C VAL A 110 4.95 -15.40 8.66
N GLY A 111 6.04 -16.05 9.04
CA GLY A 111 6.54 -17.27 8.39
C GLY A 111 7.55 -17.96 9.30
N CYS A 112 8.28 -18.92 8.75
CA CYS A 112 9.40 -19.58 9.41
C CYS A 112 10.66 -19.37 8.58
N ASP A 113 11.79 -19.14 9.25
CA ASP A 113 13.09 -19.03 8.58
C ASP A 113 13.43 -20.31 7.79
N ASP A 114 12.98 -21.47 8.29
CA ASP A 114 13.02 -22.73 7.54
C ASP A 114 11.69 -22.94 6.78
N ARG A 115 11.77 -22.80 5.45
CA ARG A 115 10.63 -22.97 4.53
C ARG A 115 10.06 -24.40 4.48
N TYR A 116 10.73 -25.38 5.11
CA TYR A 116 10.17 -26.72 5.30
C TYR A 116 9.05 -26.72 6.35
N LEU A 117 9.14 -25.85 7.36
CA LEU A 117 8.13 -25.70 8.39
C LEU A 117 7.02 -24.76 7.90
N ARG A 118 5.79 -25.26 7.89
CA ARG A 118 4.66 -24.62 7.20
C ARG A 118 3.43 -24.60 8.10
N PHE A 119 2.48 -23.73 7.77
CA PHE A 119 1.18 -23.77 8.43
C PHE A 119 0.46 -25.07 8.08
N GLY A 120 -0.07 -25.77 9.11
CA GLY A 120 -0.77 -27.04 8.93
C GLY A 120 -2.10 -26.97 8.17
N SER A 121 -2.52 -25.79 7.70
CA SER A 121 -3.65 -25.63 6.77
C SER A 121 -3.64 -24.26 6.09
N GLU A 122 -4.24 -24.19 4.90
CA GLU A 122 -4.40 -22.94 4.15
C GLU A 122 -5.11 -21.85 4.96
N ARG A 123 -6.16 -22.24 5.70
CA ARG A 123 -6.93 -21.33 6.56
C ARG A 123 -6.05 -20.60 7.59
N LEU A 124 -4.97 -21.23 8.06
CA LEU A 124 -4.05 -20.66 9.03
C LEU A 124 -2.96 -19.82 8.36
N GLY A 125 -2.42 -20.28 7.24
CA GLY A 125 -1.30 -19.60 6.55
C GLY A 125 -1.68 -18.47 5.60
N GLN A 126 -2.97 -18.19 5.40
CA GLN A 126 -3.39 -17.02 4.64
C GLN A 126 -3.00 -15.71 5.35
N GLY A 127 -2.58 -14.70 4.59
CA GLY A 127 -2.27 -13.35 5.09
C GLY A 127 -3.37 -12.72 5.97
N ALA A 128 -4.64 -12.99 5.66
CA ALA A 128 -5.80 -12.52 6.42
C ALA A 128 -5.99 -13.21 7.80
N SER A 129 -5.32 -14.34 8.03
CA SER A 129 -5.39 -15.14 9.25
C SER A 129 -4.14 -15.02 10.11
N ALA A 130 -2.95 -14.96 9.51
CA ALA A 130 -1.68 -14.90 10.24
C ALA A 130 -1.14 -13.48 10.42
N ALA A 131 -1.04 -12.69 9.34
CA ALA A 131 -0.40 -11.37 9.37
C ALA A 131 -1.35 -10.22 9.74
N LEU A 132 -2.55 -10.20 9.14
CA LEU A 132 -3.55 -9.14 9.34
C LEU A 132 -3.94 -8.90 10.82
N PRO A 133 -4.14 -9.92 11.68
CA PRO A 133 -4.45 -9.69 13.08
C PRO A 133 -3.41 -8.84 13.82
N VAL A 134 -2.12 -9.08 13.54
CA VAL A 134 -1.02 -8.34 14.19
C VAL A 134 -1.10 -6.86 13.81
N TRP A 135 -1.30 -6.57 12.53
CA TRP A 135 -1.47 -5.19 12.05
C TRP A 135 -2.71 -4.53 12.68
N ALA A 136 -3.83 -5.25 12.77
CA ALA A 136 -5.05 -4.73 13.38
C ALA A 136 -4.86 -4.36 14.85
N TYR A 137 -4.20 -5.22 15.64
CA TYR A 137 -3.89 -4.92 17.04
C TYR A 137 -2.91 -3.75 17.18
N PHE A 138 -1.93 -3.64 16.28
CA PHE A 138 -1.00 -2.52 16.25
C PHE A 138 -1.75 -1.18 16.05
N ILE A 139 -2.60 -1.09 15.03
CA ILE A 139 -3.39 0.12 14.77
C ILE A 139 -4.37 0.45 15.90
N GLN A 140 -5.03 -0.56 16.49
CA GLN A 140 -5.90 -0.34 17.66
C GLN A 140 -5.13 0.28 18.83
N LYS A 141 -3.91 -0.19 19.10
CA LYS A 141 -3.06 0.38 20.16
C LYS A 141 -2.66 1.81 19.84
N LEU A 142 -2.28 2.09 18.59
CA LEU A 142 -1.94 3.44 18.14
C LEU A 142 -3.11 4.42 18.29
N TYR A 143 -4.32 4.01 17.90
CA TYR A 143 -5.52 4.86 18.04
C TYR A 143 -6.00 5.00 19.49
N ALA A 144 -5.67 4.06 20.37
CA ALA A 144 -5.96 4.16 21.79
C ALA A 144 -5.01 5.14 22.51
N ASP A 145 -3.78 5.31 22.00
CA ASP A 145 -2.79 6.20 22.58
C ASP A 145 -2.94 7.64 22.06
N LYS A 146 -3.58 8.47 22.90
CA LYS A 146 -3.82 9.89 22.59
C LYS A 146 -2.53 10.74 22.55
N SER A 147 -1.43 10.27 23.15
CA SER A 147 -0.16 11.01 23.15
C SER A 147 0.49 11.08 21.76
N LEU A 148 0.11 10.17 20.88
CA LEU A 148 0.65 10.10 19.52
C LEU A 148 -0.03 11.09 18.56
N HIS A 149 -1.12 11.75 18.96
CA HIS A 149 -1.84 12.74 18.16
C HIS A 149 -2.26 12.22 16.76
N ILE A 150 -2.54 10.92 16.65
CA ILE A 150 -2.98 10.28 15.40
C ILE A 150 -4.48 10.53 15.22
N ASN A 151 -4.87 11.01 14.04
CA ASN A 151 -6.27 11.23 13.67
C ASN A 151 -6.84 9.99 12.98
N LYS A 152 -7.66 9.23 13.71
CA LYS A 152 -8.38 8.05 13.18
C LYS A 152 -9.37 8.39 12.05
N ASP A 153 -9.82 9.63 11.98
CA ASP A 153 -10.81 10.11 11.00
C ASP A 153 -10.13 10.82 9.82
N ALA A 154 -8.79 10.76 9.73
CA ALA A 154 -8.04 11.24 8.58
C ALA A 154 -8.49 10.50 7.31
N LYS A 155 -8.49 11.23 6.19
CA LYS A 155 -8.88 10.73 4.87
C LYS A 155 -7.74 10.87 3.89
N PHE A 156 -7.71 10.01 2.87
CA PHE A 156 -6.79 10.17 1.77
C PHE A 156 -7.20 11.40 0.94
N GLU A 157 -6.21 12.22 0.57
CA GLU A 157 -6.46 13.43 -0.20
C GLU A 157 -6.59 13.09 -1.69
N PRO A 158 -7.76 13.33 -2.30
CA PRO A 158 -7.92 13.16 -3.74
C PRO A 158 -7.14 14.26 -4.48
N PRO A 159 -6.63 13.99 -5.69
CA PRO A 159 -6.13 15.06 -6.56
C PRO A 159 -7.27 16.00 -6.97
N GLU A 160 -6.91 17.23 -7.34
CA GLU A 160 -7.85 18.20 -7.92
C GLU A 160 -8.60 17.55 -9.10
N ASP A 161 -9.89 17.83 -9.23
CA ASP A 161 -10.76 17.30 -10.30
C ASP A 161 -10.81 15.77 -10.43
N PHE A 162 -10.52 15.02 -9.36
CA PHE A 162 -10.63 13.56 -9.38
C PHE A 162 -12.07 13.07 -9.68
N ASN A 163 -12.23 12.32 -10.76
CA ASN A 163 -13.48 11.68 -11.15
C ASN A 163 -13.37 10.14 -11.08
N ASP A 164 -14.12 9.52 -10.16
CA ASP A 164 -14.17 8.05 -9.99
C ASP A 164 -14.75 7.34 -11.23
N CYS A 165 -15.51 8.05 -12.10
CA CYS A 165 -16.17 7.49 -13.27
C CYS A 165 -15.30 7.36 -14.53
N GLU A 166 -14.09 7.93 -14.56
CA GLU A 166 -13.15 7.76 -15.69
C GLU A 166 -12.36 6.44 -15.63
N VAL A 167 -12.73 5.53 -14.73
CA VAL A 167 -12.26 4.14 -14.73
C VAL A 167 -13.06 3.35 -15.79
N LEU A 168 -13.01 3.79 -17.05
CA LEU A 168 -13.63 3.13 -18.22
C LEU A 168 -12.59 2.63 -19.23
N VAL A 169 -11.42 2.22 -18.75
CA VAL A 169 -10.55 1.37 -19.57
C VAL A 169 -10.36 0.08 -18.80
N ASP A 170 -11.35 -0.80 -18.94
CA ASP A 170 -11.19 -2.21 -18.58
C ASP A 170 -10.42 -2.89 -19.74
N PRO A 171 -9.14 -3.26 -19.55
CA PRO A 171 -8.35 -3.93 -20.59
C PRO A 171 -8.91 -5.31 -20.95
N THR A 172 -9.77 -5.88 -20.11
CA THR A 172 -10.45 -7.18 -20.34
C THR A 172 -11.78 -7.03 -21.08
N THR A 173 -12.33 -5.82 -21.18
CA THR A 173 -13.43 -5.51 -22.13
C THR A 173 -12.95 -5.20 -23.54
N MET A 174 -11.63 -5.22 -23.80
CA MET A 174 -11.10 -5.31 -25.17
C MET A 174 -11.28 -6.73 -25.74
N GLY A 175 -12.50 -7.24 -25.66
CA GLY A 175 -12.97 -8.38 -26.43
C GLY A 175 -13.46 -7.88 -27.78
N ASN A 176 -12.91 -8.46 -28.85
CA ASN A 176 -13.34 -8.34 -30.25
C ASN A 176 -14.77 -7.80 -30.47
N GLY A 177 -14.90 -6.56 -30.95
CA GLY A 177 -16.09 -6.12 -31.68
C GLY A 177 -16.73 -4.81 -31.21
N TRP A 178 -16.58 -3.80 -32.06
CA TRP A 178 -17.58 -2.76 -32.37
C TRP A 178 -18.17 -1.95 -31.20
N LEU A 179 -17.64 -0.74 -30.98
CA LEU A 179 -18.50 0.41 -30.68
C LEU A 179 -18.15 1.57 -31.60
N ASN A 180 -19.14 1.89 -32.40
CA ASN A 180 -19.25 2.99 -33.33
C ASN A 180 -19.64 4.22 -32.51
N ASP A 181 -18.68 5.10 -32.22
CA ASP A 181 -18.89 6.48 -31.79
C ASP A 181 -18.01 7.34 -32.70
N GLY A 182 -18.67 8.01 -33.64
CA GLY A 182 -18.05 8.79 -34.70
C GLY A 182 -17.51 10.13 -34.23
N ARG A 183 -16.46 10.14 -33.41
CA ARG A 183 -15.61 11.33 -33.22
C ARG A 183 -14.14 10.94 -33.23
N ALA A 184 -13.56 10.99 -34.43
CA ALA A 184 -12.12 11.04 -34.62
C ALA A 184 -11.57 12.30 -33.93
N GLY A 185 -10.74 12.10 -32.92
CA GLY A 185 -9.97 13.13 -32.24
C GLY A 185 -8.57 12.60 -31.97
N ASP A 186 -7.68 12.93 -32.92
CA ASP A 186 -6.22 12.89 -32.96
C ASP A 186 -5.46 12.07 -31.89
N GLY A 187 -4.74 11.05 -32.37
CA GLY A 187 -3.96 10.13 -31.56
C GLY A 187 -2.71 10.78 -30.97
N GLY A 188 -2.63 10.79 -29.64
CA GLY A 188 -1.34 10.85 -28.96
C GLY A 188 -0.57 9.56 -29.23
N GLU A 189 0.71 9.70 -29.59
CA GLU A 189 1.57 8.56 -29.92
C GLU A 189 1.59 7.51 -28.80
N PRO A 190 1.61 6.21 -29.15
CA PRO A 190 1.75 5.17 -28.15
C PRO A 190 3.08 5.33 -27.44
N LEU A 191 3.05 5.45 -26.10
CA LEU A 191 4.27 5.31 -25.31
C LEU A 191 4.83 3.91 -25.56
N GLU A 192 6.02 3.84 -26.17
CA GLU A 192 6.72 2.57 -26.38
C GLU A 192 6.91 1.87 -25.02
N ALA A 193 6.59 0.58 -24.98
CA ALA A 193 6.84 -0.24 -23.81
C ALA A 193 8.36 -0.30 -23.56
N VAL A 194 8.79 0.15 -22.38
CA VAL A 194 10.17 0.03 -21.94
C VAL A 194 10.53 -1.46 -21.88
N PRO A 195 11.56 -1.93 -22.61
CA PRO A 195 11.95 -3.33 -22.60
C PRO A 195 12.42 -3.77 -21.20
N ASP A 196 12.10 -5.00 -20.82
CA ASP A 196 12.45 -5.60 -19.52
C ASP A 196 13.94 -5.56 -19.15
N SER A 197 14.82 -5.28 -20.13
CA SER A 197 16.27 -5.10 -19.93
C SER A 197 16.66 -3.83 -19.18
N GLU A 198 15.77 -2.84 -19.05
CA GLU A 198 16.06 -1.60 -18.29
C GLU A 198 15.70 -1.72 -16.79
N TRP A 199 15.11 -2.84 -16.36
CA TRP A 199 14.68 -3.08 -14.97
C TRP A 199 15.60 -4.03 -14.18
N GLN A 200 16.79 -4.35 -14.70
CA GLN A 200 17.80 -5.16 -14.00
C GLN A 200 18.86 -4.31 -13.30
#